data_AF-A0A7W1S804-F1
#
_entry.id   AF-A0A7W1S804-F1
#
_cell.length_a   1.000
_cell.length_b   1.000
_cell.length_c   1.000
_cell.angle_alpha   90.00
_cell.angle_beta   90.00
_cell.angle_gamma   90.00
#
_symmetry.space_group_name_H-M   'P 1'
#
loop_
_entity.id
_entity.type
_entity.pdbx_description
1 polymer ?
#
loop_
_entity_poly.entity_id
_entity_poly.type
_entity_poly.pdbx_seq_one_letter_code
_entity_poly.pdbx_strand_id
1 'polypeptide(L)'
;PERMQYITEQYSQGDAYLLGRVTYEMLWPGWSTQTTGDGPGPILNQMHKYVVSTTLTTAPWKESTIISSNVVEEIRKLKQQPGKDIIIDGSGTLVQSLMGTGLIDEYRFLVQPFVMGRGKRFFPEGTPPTTLKLVESRTLSFGSLALIYQPA
;
A
#
# COMPACT_ATOMS: atom_id res chain seq x y z
N PRO A 1 -11.33 15.93 7.24
CA PRO A 1 -12.47 14.99 7.22
C PRO A 1 -12.06 13.63 7.81
N GLU A 2 -12.97 12.89 8.45
CA GLU A 2 -12.67 11.64 9.18
C GLU A 2 -11.89 10.63 8.32
N ARG A 3 -12.24 10.50 7.04
CA ARG A 3 -11.51 9.65 6.09
C ARG A 3 -10.01 9.99 5.99
N MET A 4 -9.67 11.27 5.92
CA MET A 4 -8.27 11.70 5.80
C MET A 4 -7.51 11.42 7.10
N GLN A 5 -8.15 11.64 8.25
CA GLN A 5 -7.56 11.32 9.56
C GLN A 5 -7.29 9.81 9.67
N TYR A 6 -8.28 8.97 9.33
CA TYR A 6 -8.10 7.53 9.27
C TYR A 6 -6.91 7.13 8.39
N ILE A 7 -6.83 7.66 7.17
CA ILE A 7 -5.71 7.39 6.24
C ILE A 7 -4.35 7.81 6.84
N THR A 8 -4.25 9.01 7.42
CA THR A 8 -3.03 9.47 8.10
C THR A 8 -2.65 8.54 9.27
N GLU A 9 -3.62 8.11 10.08
CA GLU A 9 -3.41 7.16 11.16
C GLU A 9 -2.89 5.81 10.64
N GLN A 10 -3.40 5.32 9.51
CA GLN A 10 -2.90 4.08 8.89
C GLN A 10 -1.43 4.23 8.49
N TYR A 11 -1.05 5.34 7.86
CA TYR A 11 0.35 5.56 7.49
C TYR A 11 1.27 5.65 8.70
N SER A 12 0.82 6.22 9.82
CA SER A 12 1.65 6.36 11.02
C SER A 12 2.10 5.02 11.63
N GLN A 13 1.47 3.91 11.25
CA GLN A 13 1.84 2.56 11.69
C GLN A 13 3.08 2.02 10.98
N GLY A 14 3.43 2.55 9.81
CA GLY A 14 4.55 2.07 9.01
C GLY A 14 5.76 2.98 9.02
N ASP A 15 6.90 2.43 8.64
CA ASP A 15 8.14 3.16 8.34
C ASP A 15 8.71 2.81 6.95
N ALA A 16 8.14 1.81 6.27
CA ALA A 16 8.47 1.45 4.90
C ALA A 16 7.23 1.53 3.99
N TYR A 17 7.46 1.95 2.75
CA TYR A 17 6.41 2.12 1.74
C TYR A 17 6.76 1.40 0.44
N LEU A 18 6.06 0.32 0.15
CA LEU A 18 6.32 -0.54 -0.99
C LEU A 18 5.34 -0.22 -2.13
N LEU A 19 5.89 0.09 -3.30
CA LEU A 19 5.16 0.62 -4.44
C LEU A 19 5.55 -0.11 -5.72
N GLY A 20 4.60 -0.39 -6.61
CA GLY A 20 4.92 -0.71 -8.00
C GLY A 20 5.15 0.58 -8.81
N ARG A 21 5.91 0.47 -9.91
CA ARG A 21 6.26 1.60 -10.80
C ARG A 21 5.15 2.61 -11.04
N VAL A 22 3.98 2.15 -11.52
CA VAL A 22 2.88 3.05 -11.93
C VAL A 22 2.33 3.85 -10.75
N THR A 23 2.20 3.22 -9.58
CA THR A 23 1.76 3.94 -8.38
C THR A 23 2.82 4.93 -7.95
N TYR A 24 4.11 4.53 -7.95
CA TYR A 24 5.20 5.42 -7.61
C TYR A 24 5.23 6.67 -8.49
N GLU A 25 5.21 6.51 -9.82
CA GLU A 25 5.22 7.60 -10.82
C GLU A 25 4.04 8.57 -10.66
N MET A 26 2.87 8.05 -10.29
CA MET A 26 1.68 8.86 -10.01
C MET A 26 1.79 9.66 -8.71
N LEU A 27 2.37 9.07 -7.67
CA LEU A 27 2.38 9.62 -6.32
C LEU A 27 3.54 10.60 -6.08
N TRP A 28 4.76 10.26 -6.51
CA TRP A 28 5.95 11.00 -6.11
C TRP A 28 5.92 12.49 -6.47
N PRO A 29 5.40 12.96 -7.63
CA PRO A 29 5.46 14.39 -7.97
C PRO A 29 4.64 15.25 -7.00
N GLY A 30 3.50 14.72 -6.52
CA GLY A 30 2.62 15.42 -5.60
C GLY A 30 3.01 15.28 -4.14
N TRP A 31 3.44 14.08 -3.72
CA TRP A 31 3.72 13.81 -2.30
C TRP A 31 5.11 14.27 -1.87
N SER A 32 6.11 14.23 -2.76
CA SER A 32 7.50 14.59 -2.40
C SER A 32 7.67 16.04 -1.93
N THR A 33 6.76 16.93 -2.30
CA THR A 33 6.78 18.34 -1.90
C THR A 33 6.03 18.62 -0.60
N GLN A 34 5.18 17.70 -0.16
CA GLN A 34 4.36 17.85 1.05
C GLN A 34 5.12 17.37 2.29
N THR A 35 6.05 18.18 2.78
CA THR A 35 6.94 17.83 3.89
C THR A 35 6.46 18.33 5.26
N THR A 36 5.43 19.17 5.31
CA THR A 36 4.86 19.73 6.54
C THR A 36 3.32 19.61 6.57
N GLY A 37 2.72 19.82 7.75
CA GLY A 37 1.26 19.78 7.97
C GLY A 37 0.76 18.48 8.60
N ASP A 38 -0.56 18.35 8.76
CA ASP A 38 -1.20 17.22 9.47
C ASP A 38 -1.71 16.12 8.52
N GLY A 39 -1.40 16.24 7.23
CA GLY A 39 -1.72 15.24 6.23
C GLY A 39 -0.75 14.06 6.21
N PRO A 40 -0.94 13.09 5.30
CA PRO A 40 -0.04 11.95 5.21
C PRO A 40 1.32 12.29 4.57
N GLY A 41 1.46 13.42 3.86
CA GLY A 41 2.68 13.81 3.16
C GLY A 41 3.95 13.78 4.02
N PRO A 42 3.99 14.42 5.20
CA PRO A 42 5.17 14.38 6.08
C PRO A 42 5.56 12.98 6.50
N ILE A 43 4.59 12.10 6.78
CA ILE A 43 4.82 10.70 7.16
C ILE A 43 5.43 9.95 5.98
N LEU A 44 4.81 10.04 4.79
CA LEU A 44 5.30 9.39 3.58
C LEU A 44 6.72 9.85 3.21
N ASN A 45 7.06 11.12 3.47
CA ASN A 45 8.40 11.65 3.20
C ASN A 45 9.46 11.16 4.21
N GLN A 46 9.07 10.67 5.38
CA GLN A 46 9.96 10.07 6.37
C GLN A 46 10.17 8.56 6.16
N MET A 47 9.19 7.88 5.54
CA MET A 47 9.30 6.44 5.23
C MET A 47 10.39 6.15 4.19
N HIS A 48 10.96 4.95 4.26
CA HIS A 48 11.78 4.41 3.18
C HIS A 48 10.88 3.85 2.07
N LYS A 49 11.10 4.23 0.82
CA LYS A 49 10.28 3.81 -0.33
C LYS A 49 10.99 2.65 -1.04
N TYR A 50 10.29 1.55 -1.23
CA TYR A 50 10.76 0.43 -2.03
C TYR A 50 9.93 0.36 -3.31
N VAL A 51 10.57 0.62 -4.46
CA VAL A 51 9.91 0.70 -5.76
C VAL A 51 10.17 -0.56 -6.56
N VAL A 52 9.17 -1.43 -6.66
CA VAL A 52 9.24 -2.66 -7.46
C VAL A 52 9.09 -2.30 -8.94
N SER A 53 10.17 -2.46 -9.70
CA SER A 53 10.20 -2.16 -11.14
C SER A 53 11.41 -2.78 -11.84
N THR A 54 11.18 -3.46 -12.95
CA THR A 54 12.24 -3.95 -13.85
C THR A 54 12.72 -2.90 -14.86
N THR A 55 12.04 -1.75 -14.94
CA THR A 55 12.26 -0.75 -16.01
C THR A 55 12.70 0.62 -15.49
N LEU A 56 12.48 0.91 -14.20
CA LEU A 56 12.95 2.16 -13.61
C LEU A 56 14.46 2.05 -13.36
N THR A 57 15.18 3.09 -13.75
CA THR A 57 16.61 3.26 -13.45
C THR A 57 16.84 4.31 -12.37
N THR A 58 15.86 5.18 -12.10
CA THR A 58 15.93 6.22 -11.07
C THR A 58 14.62 6.32 -10.29
N ALA A 59 14.73 6.74 -9.03
CA ALA A 59 13.60 7.01 -8.14
C ALA A 59 13.87 8.32 -7.38
N PRO A 60 13.41 9.48 -7.91
CA PRO A 60 13.77 10.79 -7.38
C PRO A 60 13.12 11.16 -6.04
N TRP A 61 12.12 10.41 -5.56
CA TRP A 61 11.55 10.61 -4.23
C TRP A 61 12.62 10.24 -3.19
N LYS A 62 12.95 11.16 -2.29
CA LYS A 62 13.95 10.95 -1.24
C LYS A 62 13.71 9.64 -0.47
N GLU A 63 14.81 8.97 -0.11
CA GLU A 63 14.85 7.65 0.56
C GLU A 63 14.16 6.54 -0.25
N SER A 64 14.45 6.45 -1.55
CA SER A 64 13.92 5.38 -2.42
C SER A 64 14.96 4.34 -2.81
N THR A 65 14.57 3.08 -2.81
CA THR A 65 15.32 1.94 -3.35
C THR A 65 14.49 1.22 -4.41
N ILE A 66 15.09 0.96 -5.57
CA ILE A 66 14.43 0.18 -6.63
C ILE A 66 14.71 -1.31 -6.40
N ILE A 67 13.65 -2.11 -6.34
CA ILE A 67 13.72 -3.58 -6.33
C ILE A 67 13.43 -4.06 -7.75
N SER A 68 14.46 -4.47 -8.48
CA SER A 68 14.36 -4.83 -9.90
C SER A 68 14.19 -6.32 -10.17
N SER A 69 14.40 -7.17 -9.17
CA SER A 69 14.29 -8.63 -9.28
C SER A 69 14.07 -9.25 -7.91
N ASN A 70 13.74 -10.54 -7.86
CA ASN A 70 13.61 -11.32 -6.62
C ASN A 70 12.69 -10.65 -5.57
N VAL A 71 11.58 -10.07 -6.02
CA VAL A 71 10.71 -9.20 -5.20
C VAL A 71 10.27 -9.87 -3.89
N VAL A 72 9.82 -11.13 -3.98
CA VAL A 72 9.39 -11.91 -2.81
C VAL A 72 10.53 -12.04 -1.79
N GLU A 73 11.75 -12.27 -2.26
CA GLU A 73 12.91 -12.57 -1.42
C GLU A 73 13.44 -11.28 -0.78
N GLU A 74 13.45 -10.18 -1.52
CA GLU A 74 13.77 -8.86 -0.98
C GLU A 74 12.75 -8.44 0.08
N ILE A 75 11.44 -8.65 -0.14
CA ILE A 75 10.42 -8.36 0.88
C ILE A 75 10.59 -9.27 2.11
N ARG A 76 10.93 -10.56 1.93
CA ARG A 76 11.25 -11.45 3.06
C ARG A 76 12.41 -10.93 3.90
N LYS A 77 13.49 -10.47 3.25
CA LYS A 77 14.64 -9.88 3.96
C LYS A 77 14.23 -8.60 4.69
N LEU A 78 13.43 -7.74 4.07
CA LEU A 78 12.92 -6.52 4.70
C LEU A 78 12.08 -6.84 5.94
N LYS A 79 11.17 -7.83 5.88
CA LYS A 79 10.39 -8.27 7.04
C LYS A 79 11.22 -8.88 8.18
N GLN A 80 12.48 -9.24 7.95
CA GLN A 80 13.41 -9.74 8.97
C GLN A 80 14.24 -8.62 9.62
N GLN A 81 14.22 -7.41 9.06
CA GLN A 81 14.91 -6.26 9.63
C GLN A 81 14.06 -5.61 10.74
N PRO A 82 14.69 -4.95 11.72
CA PRO A 82 13.95 -4.15 12.69
C PRO A 82 13.24 -3.00 11.98
N GLY A 83 11.98 -2.76 12.35
CA GLY A 83 11.15 -1.72 11.75
C GLY A 83 9.70 -1.87 12.18
N LYS A 84 8.82 -1.11 11.53
CA LYS A 84 7.38 -1.17 11.69
C LYS A 84 6.73 -1.84 10.46
N ASP A 85 5.47 -1.52 10.20
CA ASP A 85 4.73 -2.06 9.07
C ASP A 85 5.32 -1.59 7.72
N ILE A 86 5.31 -2.51 6.75
CA ILE A 86 5.59 -2.21 5.35
C ILE A 86 4.25 -1.94 4.65
N ILE A 87 3.98 -0.68 4.34
CA ILE A 87 2.69 -0.27 3.77
C ILE A 87 2.69 -0.43 2.25
N ILE A 88 1.56 -0.92 1.71
CA ILE A 88 1.34 -1.13 0.27
C ILE A 88 0.05 -0.43 -0.16
N ASP A 89 0.12 0.75 -0.76
CA ASP A 89 -1.07 1.44 -1.30
C ASP A 89 -1.37 1.05 -2.74
N GLY A 90 -1.81 -0.19 -2.87
CA GLY A 90 -1.50 -0.89 -4.10
C GLY A 90 0.03 -0.85 -4.34
N SER A 91 0.53 -1.06 -5.54
CA SER A 91 -0.15 -1.22 -6.81
C SER A 91 -1.00 -2.47 -6.84
N GLY A 92 -2.21 -2.43 -7.42
CA GLY A 92 -3.05 -3.63 -7.52
C GLY A 92 -2.30 -4.82 -8.13
N THR A 93 -1.45 -4.58 -9.13
CA THR A 93 -0.57 -5.60 -9.72
C THR A 93 0.50 -6.11 -8.75
N LEU A 94 1.09 -5.24 -7.93
CA LEU A 94 2.06 -5.63 -6.92
C LEU A 94 1.39 -6.47 -5.82
N VAL A 95 0.26 -6.02 -5.29
CA VAL A 95 -0.49 -6.78 -4.28
C VAL A 95 -0.88 -8.15 -4.84
N GLN A 96 -1.44 -8.20 -6.05
CA GLN A 96 -1.76 -9.46 -6.73
C GLN A 96 -0.55 -10.39 -6.86
N SER A 97 0.65 -9.86 -7.17
CA SER A 97 1.86 -10.67 -7.27
C SER A 97 2.36 -11.23 -5.93
N LEU A 98 1.94 -10.64 -4.81
CA LEU A 98 2.27 -11.09 -3.46
C LEU A 98 1.19 -11.97 -2.84
N MET A 99 0.00 -12.05 -3.44
CA MET A 99 -1.05 -12.97 -2.98
C MET A 99 -0.57 -14.42 -3.05
N GLY A 100 -0.85 -15.21 -2.01
CA GLY A 100 -0.43 -16.61 -1.91
C GLY A 100 1.05 -16.83 -1.54
N THR A 101 1.85 -15.77 -1.43
CA THR A 101 3.28 -15.89 -1.04
C THR A 101 3.50 -15.95 0.48
N GLY A 102 2.45 -15.70 1.27
CA GLY A 102 2.51 -15.55 2.73
C GLY A 102 3.11 -14.22 3.19
N LEU A 103 3.34 -13.26 2.28
CA LEU A 103 3.96 -11.97 2.62
C LEU A 103 2.97 -10.87 3.00
N ILE A 104 1.70 -11.01 2.64
CA ILE A 104 0.64 -10.06 3.03
C ILE A 104 0.05 -10.53 4.35
N ASP A 105 0.33 -9.80 5.42
CA ASP A 105 -0.25 -10.09 6.74
C ASP A 105 -1.67 -9.53 6.87
N GLU A 106 -1.93 -8.36 6.26
CA GLU A 106 -3.21 -7.66 6.37
C GLU A 106 -3.67 -7.03 5.05
N TYR A 107 -4.97 -7.10 4.81
CA TYR A 107 -5.68 -6.38 3.77
C TYR A 107 -6.55 -5.30 4.39
N ARG A 108 -6.23 -4.05 4.10
CA ARG A 108 -6.99 -2.87 4.56
C ARG A 108 -7.78 -2.29 3.40
N PHE A 109 -9.10 -2.45 3.41
CA PHE A 109 -9.99 -1.95 2.36
C PHE A 109 -10.73 -0.70 2.81
N LEU A 110 -10.69 0.34 1.99
CA LEU A 110 -11.54 1.51 2.13
C LEU A 110 -12.63 1.47 1.05
N VAL A 111 -13.78 0.88 1.39
CA VAL A 111 -14.92 0.71 0.49
C VAL A 111 -15.70 2.03 0.41
N GLN A 112 -15.90 2.52 -0.81
CA GLN A 112 -16.69 3.72 -1.07
C GLN A 112 -18.13 3.34 -1.44
N PRO A 113 -19.15 4.11 -1.03
CA PRO A 113 -20.54 3.89 -1.41
C PRO A 113 -20.80 4.36 -2.85
N PHE A 114 -20.05 3.82 -3.81
CA PHE A 114 -20.08 4.20 -5.22
C PHE A 114 -19.88 2.99 -6.11
N VAL A 115 -20.69 2.88 -7.16
CA VAL A 115 -20.58 1.83 -8.17
C VAL A 115 -19.90 2.38 -9.41
N MET A 116 -18.65 1.98 -9.65
CA MET A 116 -17.84 2.48 -10.77
C MET A 116 -18.27 1.91 -12.14
N GLY A 117 -18.89 0.72 -12.17
CA GLY A 117 -19.35 0.04 -13.39
C GLY A 117 -18.23 -0.58 -14.23
N ARG A 118 -17.17 0.16 -14.55
CA ARG A 118 -16.01 -0.28 -15.36
C ARG A 118 -14.69 0.22 -14.79
N GLY A 119 -13.60 -0.51 -15.03
CA GLY A 119 -12.26 -0.09 -14.62
C GLY A 119 -11.37 -1.26 -14.22
N LYS A 120 -10.20 -0.94 -13.65
CA LYS A 120 -9.27 -1.95 -13.15
C LYS A 120 -9.86 -2.62 -11.91
N ARG A 121 -10.01 -3.95 -11.95
CA ARG A 121 -10.43 -4.76 -10.81
C ARG A 121 -9.22 -5.06 -9.92
N PHE A 122 -9.42 -4.99 -8.61
CA PHE A 122 -8.38 -5.37 -7.65
C PHE A 122 -8.18 -6.90 -7.61
N PHE A 123 -9.26 -7.66 -7.77
CA PHE A 123 -9.21 -9.11 -7.96
C PHE A 123 -9.65 -9.43 -9.39
N PRO A 124 -8.71 -9.66 -10.31
CA PRO A 124 -9.04 -10.10 -11.67
C PRO A 124 -9.54 -11.54 -11.69
N GLU A 125 -10.08 -11.94 -12.83
CA GLU A 125 -10.41 -13.34 -13.09
C GLU A 125 -9.15 -14.22 -12.94
N GLY A 126 -9.31 -15.40 -12.33
CA GLY A 126 -8.20 -16.30 -12.03
C GLY A 126 -7.44 -15.99 -10.73
N THR A 127 -7.85 -14.98 -9.95
CA THR A 127 -7.31 -14.78 -8.59
C THR A 127 -7.55 -16.04 -7.75
N PRO A 128 -6.52 -16.63 -7.11
CA PRO A 128 -6.68 -17.83 -6.29
C PRO A 128 -7.65 -17.58 -5.13
N PRO A 129 -8.49 -18.59 -4.78
CA PRO A 129 -9.32 -18.52 -3.58
C PRO A 129 -8.43 -18.26 -2.35
N THR A 130 -8.76 -17.21 -1.60
CA THR A 130 -8.07 -16.85 -0.36
C THR A 130 -9.12 -16.63 0.71
N THR A 131 -9.07 -17.41 1.78
CA THR A 131 -9.94 -17.21 2.93
C THR A 131 -9.39 -16.07 3.76
N LEU A 132 -10.25 -15.11 4.11
CA LEU A 132 -9.91 -13.97 4.93
C LEU A 132 -10.76 -13.95 6.19
N LYS A 133 -10.14 -13.56 7.30
CA LYS A 133 -10.81 -13.32 8.57
C LYS A 133 -10.94 -11.81 8.80
N LEU A 134 -12.15 -11.34 9.10
CA LEU A 134 -12.38 -9.96 9.49
C LEU A 134 -11.75 -9.69 10.86
N VAL A 135 -10.92 -8.66 10.94
CA VAL A 135 -10.26 -8.20 12.17
C VAL A 135 -10.94 -6.92 12.67
N GLU A 136 -11.21 -5.99 11.78
CA GLU A 136 -11.86 -4.72 12.11
C GLU A 136 -12.84 -4.29 11.02
N SER A 137 -13.96 -3.69 11.44
CA SER A 137 -14.91 -3.02 10.55
C SER A 137 -15.36 -1.71 11.19
N ARG A 138 -15.19 -0.61 10.46
CA ARG A 138 -15.56 0.74 10.89
C ARG A 138 -16.26 1.49 9.76
N THR A 139 -17.42 2.08 10.06
CA THR A 139 -18.05 3.04 9.16
C THR A 139 -17.45 4.42 9.39
N LEU A 140 -17.08 5.11 8.31
CA LEU A 140 -16.60 6.48 8.31
C LEU A 140 -17.68 7.42 7.74
N SER A 141 -17.45 8.73 7.91
CA SER A 141 -18.26 9.80 7.33
C SER A 141 -18.59 9.56 5.85
N PHE A 142 -19.80 9.97 5.44
CA PHE A 142 -20.34 9.77 4.08
C PHE A 142 -20.53 8.31 3.64
N GLY A 143 -20.50 7.36 4.57
CA GLY A 143 -20.86 5.96 4.31
C GLY A 143 -19.74 5.10 3.73
N SER A 144 -18.48 5.57 3.81
CA SER A 144 -17.34 4.69 3.52
C SER A 144 -17.16 3.64 4.61
N LEU A 145 -16.70 2.45 4.25
CA LEU A 145 -16.32 1.41 5.21
C LEU A 145 -14.81 1.22 5.19
N ALA A 146 -14.18 1.27 6.36
CA ALA A 146 -12.82 0.80 6.59
C ALA A 146 -12.88 -0.63 7.13
N LEU A 147 -12.26 -1.56 6.43
CA LEU A 147 -12.25 -2.98 6.78
C LEU A 147 -10.81 -3.46 6.85
N ILE A 148 -10.48 -4.21 7.91
CA ILE A 148 -9.18 -4.89 8.04
C ILE A 148 -9.44 -6.39 8.07
N TYR A 149 -8.76 -7.10 7.18
CA TYR A 149 -8.78 -8.55 7.10
C TYR A 149 -7.36 -9.11 7.22
N GLN A 150 -7.25 -10.31 7.76
CA GLN A 150 -6.03 -11.12 7.72
C GLN A 150 -6.29 -12.40 6.91
N PRO A 151 -5.28 -12.97 6.21
CA PRO A 151 -5.37 -14.34 5.76
C PRO A 151 -5.74 -15.28 6.91
N ALA A 152 -6.68 -16.20 6.66
CA ALA A 152 -7.15 -17.17 7.65
C ALA A 152 -6.24 -18.39 7.79
#